data_AF-A0A9D2KN81-F1
#
_entry.id   AF-A0A9D2KN81-F1
#
_cell.length_a   1.000
_cell.length_b   1.000
_cell.length_c   1.000
_cell.angle_alpha   90.00
_cell.angle_beta   90.00
_cell.angle_gamma   90.00
#
_symmetry.space_group_name_H-M   'P 1'
#
loop_
_entity.id
_entity.type
_entity.pdbx_description
1 polymer ?
#
loop_
_entity_poly.entity_id
_entity_poly.type
_entity_poly.pdbx_seq_one_letter_code
_entity_poly.pdbx_strand_id
1 'polypeptide(L)' 'MEGRFLNIPDFQHYAGGIGRNKAYELAKQSGARVRYGRRIVVDRIAFDKWAEAQRG' A
#
# COMPACT_ATOMS: atom_id res chain seq x y z
N MET A 1 -8.95 7.31 14.57
CA MET A 1 -9.03 5.91 14.10
C MET A 1 -8.45 5.87 12.71
N GLU A 2 -7.19 5.48 12.59
CA GLU A 2 -6.44 5.54 11.33
C GLU A 2 -6.81 4.34 10.45
N GLY A 3 -7.27 4.60 9.23
CA GLY A 3 -7.82 3.57 8.35
C GLY A 3 -6.75 2.56 7.92
N ARG A 4 -6.96 1.29 8.27
CA ARG A 4 -6.09 0.16 7.86
C ARG A 4 -5.94 0.02 6.34
N PHE A 5 -6.93 0.45 5.59
CA PHE A 5 -6.96 0.38 4.13
C PHE A 5 -6.80 1.76 3.52
N LEU A 6 -5.72 1.96 2.80
CA LEU A 6 -5.42 3.22 2.10
C LEU A 6 -5.87 3.10 0.65
N ASN A 7 -6.52 4.13 0.11
CA ASN A 7 -6.66 4.23 -1.34
C ASN A 7 -5.28 4.53 -1.96
N ILE A 8 -5.17 4.45 -3.29
CA ILE A 8 -3.89 4.67 -3.97
C ILE A 8 -3.31 6.08 -3.69
N PRO A 9 -4.07 7.19 -3.77
CA PRO A 9 -3.59 8.51 -3.38
C PRO A 9 -3.02 8.58 -1.95
N ASP A 10 -3.74 8.05 -0.95
CA ASP A 10 -3.29 8.03 0.44
C ASP A 10 -2.04 7.16 0.60
N PHE A 11 -1.99 6.04 -0.10
CA PHE A 11 -0.82 5.17 -0.10
C PHE A 11 0.40 5.83 -0.75
N GLN A 12 0.21 6.67 -1.78
CA GLN A 12 1.30 7.45 -2.36
C GLN A 12 1.93 8.38 -1.33
N HIS A 13 1.12 9.10 -0.55
CA HIS A 13 1.62 9.95 0.53
C HIS A 13 2.25 9.13 1.65
N TYR A 14 1.60 8.04 2.07
CA TYR A 14 2.09 7.15 3.13
C TYR A 14 3.47 6.57 2.83
N ALA A 15 3.68 6.10 1.60
CA ALA A 15 4.92 5.45 1.19
C ALA A 15 6.06 6.44 0.84
N GLY A 16 5.97 7.70 1.28
CA GLY A 16 7.00 8.71 1.08
C GLY A 16 6.82 9.57 -0.18
N GLY A 17 5.59 9.79 -0.64
CA GLY A 17 5.29 10.66 -1.77
C GLY A 17 5.58 10.03 -3.15
N ILE A 18 5.36 8.73 -3.28
CA ILE A 18 5.67 8.00 -4.52
C ILE A 18 4.66 8.28 -5.65
N GLY A 19 5.11 8.11 -6.90
CA GLY A 19 4.24 8.19 -8.08
C GLY A 19 3.20 7.06 -8.14
N ARG A 20 2.07 7.32 -8.80
CA ARG A 20 0.94 6.39 -8.90
C ARG A 20 1.33 5.01 -9.43
N ASN A 21 2.15 4.93 -10.47
CA ASN A 21 2.61 3.65 -11.02
C ASN A 21 3.44 2.87 -10.00
N LYS A 22 4.38 3.55 -9.32
CA LYS A 22 5.20 2.97 -8.26
C LYS A 22 4.34 2.46 -7.10
N ALA A 23 3.27 3.19 -6.75
CA ALA A 23 2.31 2.78 -5.73
C ALA A 23 1.58 1.48 -6.09
N TYR A 24 1.11 1.34 -7.33
CA TYR A 24 0.51 0.07 -7.78
C TYR A 24 1.51 -1.09 -7.80
N GLU A 25 2.73 -0.83 -8.25
CA GLU A 25 3.81 -1.82 -8.26
C GLU A 25 4.16 -2.29 -6.85
N LEU A 26 4.31 -1.38 -5.90
CA LEU A 26 4.61 -1.70 -4.51
C LEU A 26 3.45 -2.41 -3.82
N ALA A 27 2.21 -1.98 -4.04
CA ALA A 27 1.04 -2.67 -3.52
C ALA A 27 0.94 -4.11 -4.05
N LYS A 28 1.32 -4.33 -5.32
CA LYS A 28 1.36 -5.68 -5.92
C LYS A 28 2.51 -6.51 -5.35
N GLN A 29 3.72 -5.96 -5.27
CA GLN A 29 4.92 -6.66 -4.79
C GLN A 29 4.81 -7.04 -3.31
N SER A 30 4.26 -6.15 -2.49
CA SER A 30 4.06 -6.40 -1.06
C SER A 30 2.93 -7.40 -0.74
N GLY A 31 2.11 -7.78 -1.73
CA GLY A 31 0.90 -8.56 -1.48
C GLY A 31 -0.19 -7.80 -0.69
N ALA A 32 0.03 -6.51 -0.38
CA ALA A 32 -0.89 -5.69 0.40
C ALA A 32 -2.07 -5.15 -0.43
N ARG A 33 -2.10 -5.40 -1.74
CA ARG A 33 -3.18 -4.99 -2.64
C ARG A 33 -4.47 -5.75 -2.35
N VAL A 34 -5.44 -5.06 -1.77
CA VAL A 34 -6.79 -5.59 -1.51
C VAL A 34 -7.78 -5.01 -2.52
N ARG A 35 -8.59 -5.89 -3.11
CA ARG A 35 -9.65 -5.49 -4.03
C ARG A 35 -10.97 -5.39 -3.28
N TYR A 36 -11.52 -4.19 -3.19
CA TYR A 36 -12.82 -3.93 -2.59
C TYR A 36 -13.83 -3.59 -3.71
N GLY A 37 -14.45 -4.64 -4.26
CA GLY A 37 -15.31 -4.53 -5.44
C GLY A 37 -14.56 -3.98 -6.66
N ARG A 38 -14.95 -2.78 -7.11
CA ARG A 38 -14.29 -2.07 -8.23
C ARG A 38 -13.08 -1.24 -7.80
N ARG A 39 -12.86 -1.03 -6.50
CA ARG A 39 -11.77 -0.19 -5.97
C ARG A 39 -10.58 -1.05 -5.55
N ILE A 40 -9.40 -0.48 -5.67
CA ILE A 40 -8.16 -1.05 -5.15
C ILE A 40 -7.75 -0.21 -3.95
N VAL A 41 -7.51 -0.90 -2.83
CA VAL A 41 -6.97 -0.33 -1.60
C VAL A 41 -5.73 -1.13 -1.18
N VAL A 42 -4.92 -0.55 -0.32
CA VAL A 42 -3.68 -1.12 0.19
C VAL A 42 -3.83 -1.33 1.68
N ASP A 43 -3.66 -2.56 2.16
CA ASP A 43 -3.61 -2.86 3.59
C ASP A 43 -2.27 -2.35 4.15
N ARG A 44 -2.35 -1.33 5.00
CA ARG A 44 -1.17 -0.69 5.60
C ARG A 44 -0.33 -1.67 6.41
N ILE A 45 -0.96 -2.56 7.18
CA ILE A 45 -0.27 -3.49 8.08
C ILE A 45 0.47 -4.55 7.27
N ALA A 46 -0.14 -5.07 6.22
CA ALA A 46 0.50 -6.01 5.31
C ALA A 46 1.70 -5.35 4.60
N PHE A 47 1.53 -4.10 4.16
CA PHE A 47 2.62 -3.35 3.55
C PHE A 47 3.77 -3.08 4.54
N ASP A 48 3.46 -2.69 5.78
CA ASP A 48 4.46 -2.41 6.81
C ASP A 48 5.30 -3.65 7.11
N LYS A 49 4.65 -4.80 7.33
CA LYS A 49 5.33 -6.08 7.53
C LYS A 49 6.27 -6.44 6.38
N TRP A 50 5.84 -6.20 5.14
CA TRP A 50 6.69 -6.40 3.97
C TRP A 50 7.86 -5.41 3.94
N ALA A 51 7.63 -4.13 4.26
CA ALA A 51 8.67 -3.11 4.28
C ALA A 51 9.71 -3.36 5.39
N GLU A 52 9.28 -3.82 6.56
CA GLU A 52 10.14 -4.26 7.65
C GLU A 52 11.00 -5.46 7.22
N ALA A 53 10.40 -6.45 6.55
CA ALA A 53 11.12 -7.62 6.05
C ALA A 53 12.19 -7.28 4.97
N GLN A 54 12.05 -6.17 4.26
CA GLN A 54 13.03 -5.71 3.26
C GLN A 54 14.15 -4.85 3.87
N ARG A 55 14.03 -4.45 5.13
CA ARG A 55 15.01 -3.63 5.85
C ARG A 55 15.98 -4.45 6.72
N GLY A 56 15.72 -5.75 6.90
CA GLY A 56 16.60 -6.72 7.56
C GLY A 56 17.23 -7.67 6.55
#